data_AF-A0A1G2QHG0-F1
#
_entry.id   AF-A0A1G2QHG0-F1
#
_cell.length_a   1.000
_cell.length_b   1.000
_cell.length_c   1.000
_cell.angle_alpha   90.00
_cell.angle_beta   90.00
_cell.angle_gamma   90.00
#
_symmetry.space_group_name_H-M   'P 1'
#
loop_
_entity.id
_entity.type
_entity.pdbx_description
1 polymer ?
#
loop_
_entity_poly.entity_id
_entity_poly.type
_entity_poly.pdbx_seq_one_letter_code
_entity_poly.pdbx_strand_id
1 'polypeptide(L)'
;MLAAKEYARAHSLDQVMPTGAVIVKDGKVIGAGANGSNYHDSNGCERVRQNIPTGEGYELCEGCHPRNHAEVKAVADARERGEDTTGAKLFLWGHWWACKSCWSVALEAGISEIVLQDNSEVLFNKLHPDNIVGHQFD
;
A
#
# COMPACT_ATOMS: atom_id res chain seq x y z
N MET A 1 6.42 6.89 -9.32
CA MET A 1 5.80 5.57 -9.52
C MET A 1 6.82 4.42 -9.57
N LEU A 2 7.83 4.46 -10.45
CA LEU A 2 8.86 3.40 -10.54
C LEU A 2 9.47 3.02 -9.17
N ALA A 3 9.82 4.00 -8.33
CA ALA A 3 10.35 3.74 -6.99
C ALA A 3 9.38 2.94 -6.09
N ALA A 4 8.06 3.20 -6.15
CA ALA A 4 7.07 2.43 -5.42
C ALA A 4 6.97 0.98 -5.94
N LYS A 5 7.05 0.79 -7.27
CA LYS A 5 7.07 -0.54 -7.89
C LYS A 5 8.27 -1.36 -7.41
N GLU A 6 9.47 -0.79 -7.50
CA GLU A 6 10.70 -1.50 -7.09
C GLU A 6 10.71 -1.76 -5.58
N TYR A 7 10.21 -0.84 -4.77
CA TYR A 7 10.10 -1.05 -3.33
C TYR A 7 9.10 -2.18 -3.00
N ALA A 8 7.96 -2.22 -3.69
CA ALA A 8 7.01 -3.33 -3.56
C ALA A 8 7.64 -4.67 -3.93
N ARG A 9 8.34 -4.73 -5.07
CA ARG A 9 9.02 -5.94 -5.56
C ARG A 9 10.03 -6.48 -4.56
N ALA A 10 10.79 -5.59 -3.92
CA ALA A 10 11.86 -5.96 -3.00
C ALA A 10 11.37 -6.30 -1.58
N HIS A 11 10.26 -5.71 -1.13
CA HIS A 11 9.91 -5.69 0.30
C HIS A 11 8.48 -6.12 0.63
N SER A 12 7.59 -6.31 -0.34
CA SER A 12 6.24 -6.80 -0.05
C SER A 12 6.29 -8.25 0.43
N LEU A 13 5.50 -8.54 1.46
CA LEU A 13 5.31 -9.90 1.98
C LEU A 13 3.98 -10.51 1.51
N ASP A 14 3.14 -9.72 0.82
CA ASP A 14 1.88 -10.22 0.26
C ASP A 14 2.15 -10.92 -1.08
N GLN A 15 1.80 -12.20 -1.16
CA GLN A 15 2.03 -13.03 -2.34
C GLN A 15 0.96 -12.86 -3.44
N VAL A 16 -0.17 -12.25 -3.12
CA VAL A 16 -1.33 -12.16 -4.02
C VAL A 16 -1.44 -10.77 -4.63
N MET A 17 -1.27 -9.74 -3.80
CA MET A 17 -1.39 -8.35 -4.20
C MET A 17 -0.29 -7.51 -3.52
N PRO A 18 0.97 -7.68 -3.94
CA PRO A 18 2.06 -6.83 -3.49
C PRO A 18 1.78 -5.37 -3.81
N THR A 19 1.92 -4.52 -2.80
CA THR A 19 1.79 -3.07 -2.91
C THR A 19 2.99 -2.36 -2.28
N GLY A 20 3.27 -1.18 -2.81
CA GLY A 20 4.35 -0.32 -2.35
C GLY A 20 3.94 1.13 -2.35
N ALA A 21 4.53 1.90 -1.45
CA ALA A 21 4.27 3.31 -1.29
C ALA A 21 5.59 4.06 -1.12
N VAL A 22 5.72 5.21 -1.78
CA VAL A 22 6.83 6.14 -1.53
C VAL A 22 6.31 7.56 -1.35
N ILE A 23 6.85 8.27 -0.37
CA ILE A 23 6.58 9.69 -0.14
C ILE A 23 7.68 10.48 -0.82
N VAL A 24 7.28 11.43 -1.67
CA VAL A 24 8.19 12.29 -2.42
C VAL A 24 7.96 13.74 -2.05
N LYS A 25 9.04 14.44 -1.71
CA LYS A 25 9.09 15.88 -1.47
C LYS A 25 10.33 16.46 -2.14
N ASP A 26 10.17 17.58 -2.82
CA ASP A 26 11.26 18.27 -3.54
C ASP A 26 12.09 17.35 -4.45
N GLY A 27 11.41 16.44 -5.14
CA GLY A 27 12.01 15.47 -6.06
C GLY A 27 12.77 14.31 -5.39
N LYS A 28 12.73 14.20 -4.06
CA LYS A 28 13.42 13.13 -3.29
C LYS A 28 12.41 12.21 -2.64
N VAL A 29 12.73 10.91 -2.60
CA VAL A 29 12.01 9.94 -1.77
C VAL A 29 12.42 10.15 -0.32
N ILE A 30 11.45 10.48 0.53
CA ILE A 30 11.64 10.76 1.97
C ILE A 30 10.91 9.75 2.85
N GLY A 31 10.13 8.82 2.28
CA GLY A 31 9.40 7.74 2.97
C GLY A 31 9.18 6.58 2.01
N ALA A 32 9.25 5.34 2.50
CA ALA A 32 8.97 4.14 1.71
C ALA A 32 8.35 3.03 2.56
N GLY A 33 7.44 2.26 1.97
CA GLY A 33 6.76 1.16 2.64
C GLY A 33 6.22 0.12 1.65
N ALA A 34 6.11 -1.13 2.09
CA ALA A 34 5.51 -2.24 1.34
C ALA A 34 4.56 -3.03 2.23
N ASN A 35 3.45 -3.50 1.66
CA ASN A 35 2.43 -4.20 2.44
C ASN A 35 2.87 -5.58 2.92
N GLY A 36 2.15 -6.08 3.92
CA GLY A 36 2.21 -7.46 4.39
C GLY A 36 2.89 -7.62 5.75
N SER A 37 2.78 -8.85 6.26
CA SER A 37 3.40 -9.32 7.50
C SER A 37 3.52 -10.84 7.45
N ASN A 38 4.33 -11.42 8.33
CA ASN A 38 4.47 -12.88 8.44
C ASN A 38 3.28 -13.54 9.15
N TYR A 39 2.20 -12.80 9.43
CA TYR A 39 1.06 -13.35 10.17
C TYR A 39 0.39 -14.49 9.42
N HIS A 40 0.22 -14.36 8.10
CA HIS A 40 -0.50 -15.35 7.29
C HIS A 40 0.27 -16.67 7.15
N ASP A 41 1.59 -16.67 7.31
CA ASP A 41 2.45 -17.86 7.17
C ASP A 41 2.04 -18.98 8.14
N SER A 42 1.55 -18.61 9.33
CA SER A 42 1.19 -19.56 10.40
C SER A 42 -0.29 -19.56 10.76
N ASN A 43 -1.07 -18.54 10.37
CA ASN A 43 -2.43 -18.34 10.90
C ASN A 43 -3.54 -18.39 9.82
N GLY A 44 -3.18 -18.22 8.54
CA GLY A 44 -4.16 -17.97 7.47
C GLY A 44 -4.90 -16.62 7.63
N CYS A 45 -5.83 -16.33 6.73
CA CYS A 45 -6.55 -15.06 6.71
C CYS A 45 -8.03 -15.25 7.04
N GLU A 46 -8.49 -14.66 8.15
CA GLU A 46 -9.90 -14.79 8.59
C GLU A 46 -10.88 -14.12 7.62
N ARG A 47 -10.47 -13.01 7.02
CA ARG A 47 -11.27 -12.34 5.98
C ARG A 47 -11.54 -13.24 4.78
N VAL A 48 -10.53 -14.03 4.38
CA VAL A 48 -10.69 -14.98 3.27
C VAL A 48 -11.65 -16.10 3.67
N ARG A 49 -11.52 -16.65 4.88
CA ARG A 49 -12.43 -17.69 5.39
C ARG A 49 -13.89 -17.23 5.42
N GLN A 50 -14.12 -15.96 5.76
CA GLN A 50 -15.46 -15.38 5.86
C GLN A 50 -15.93 -14.68 4.57
N ASN A 51 -15.17 -14.75 3.47
CA ASN A 51 -15.48 -14.07 2.21
C ASN A 51 -15.71 -12.54 2.35
N ILE A 52 -14.93 -11.88 3.21
CA ILE A 52 -15.02 -10.44 3.43
C ILE A 52 -14.49 -9.68 2.20
N PRO A 53 -15.25 -8.72 1.64
CA PRO A 53 -14.82 -7.93 0.49
C PRO A 53 -13.50 -7.16 0.72
N THR A 54 -12.82 -6.81 -0.37
CA THR A 54 -11.68 -5.88 -0.31
C THR A 54 -12.13 -4.53 0.25
N GLY A 55 -11.35 -3.97 1.17
CA GLY A 55 -11.69 -2.68 1.80
C GLY A 55 -12.42 -2.76 3.14
N GLU A 56 -12.94 -3.93 3.51
CA GLU A 56 -13.80 -4.10 4.71
C GLU A 56 -13.19 -5.06 5.72
N GLY A 57 -13.52 -4.95 7.02
CA GLY A 57 -13.16 -5.96 8.02
C GLY A 57 -11.65 -6.14 8.25
N TYR A 58 -10.84 -5.08 8.15
CA TYR A 58 -9.38 -5.16 8.36
C TYR A 58 -9.01 -5.61 9.78
N GLU A 59 -9.83 -5.29 10.77
CA GLU A 59 -9.70 -5.67 12.17
C GLU A 59 -9.88 -7.17 12.43
N LEU A 60 -10.53 -7.89 11.52
CA LEU A 60 -10.75 -9.34 11.65
C LEU A 60 -9.48 -10.16 11.47
N CYS A 61 -8.45 -9.58 10.86
CA CYS A 61 -7.22 -10.29 10.55
C CYS A 61 -6.00 -9.41 10.73
N GLU A 62 -5.13 -9.80 11.65
CA GLU A 62 -3.87 -9.12 11.93
C GLU A 62 -3.03 -8.91 10.67
N GLY A 63 -2.89 -9.92 9.81
CA GLY A 63 -2.13 -9.80 8.55
C GLY A 63 -2.67 -8.74 7.60
N CYS A 64 -3.99 -8.49 7.62
CA CYS A 64 -4.64 -7.47 6.82
C CYS A 64 -4.76 -6.12 7.53
N HIS A 65 -4.46 -6.03 8.83
CA HIS A 65 -4.65 -4.82 9.62
C HIS A 65 -3.98 -3.60 8.97
N PRO A 66 -4.57 -2.38 9.01
CA PRO A 66 -4.06 -1.24 8.25
C PRO A 66 -2.62 -0.83 8.56
N ARG A 67 -2.13 -1.14 9.77
CA ARG A 67 -0.71 -0.97 10.14
C ARG A 67 0.28 -1.72 9.24
N ASN A 68 -0.19 -2.78 8.58
CA ASN A 68 0.60 -3.58 7.66
C ASN A 68 0.48 -3.09 6.21
N HIS A 69 -0.27 -2.01 5.95
CA HIS A 69 -0.41 -1.42 4.61
C HIS A 69 0.81 -0.57 4.26
N ALA A 70 1.10 -0.46 2.95
CA ALA A 70 2.29 0.22 2.46
C ALA A 70 2.31 1.71 2.83
N GLU A 71 1.16 2.37 2.79
CA GLU A 71 0.98 3.80 3.07
C GLU A 71 1.35 4.13 4.52
N VAL A 72 0.88 3.32 5.46
CA VAL A 72 1.14 3.51 6.89
C VAL A 72 2.62 3.30 7.19
N LYS A 73 3.23 2.28 6.60
CA LYS A 73 4.67 2.03 6.74
C LYS A 73 5.52 3.13 6.10
N ALA A 74 5.12 3.67 4.96
CA ALA A 74 5.85 4.77 4.32
C ALA A 74 5.84 6.05 5.18
N VAL A 75 4.72 6.37 5.83
CA VAL A 75 4.63 7.49 6.78
C VAL A 75 5.45 7.20 8.04
N ALA A 76 5.42 5.98 8.57
CA ALA A 76 6.24 5.59 9.72
C ALA A 76 7.74 5.73 9.41
N ASP A 77 8.18 5.22 8.27
CA ASP A 77 9.57 5.30 7.80
C ASP A 77 10.05 6.76 7.63
N ALA A 78 9.22 7.65 7.07
CA ALA A 78 9.54 9.07 6.99
C ALA A 78 9.70 9.71 8.38
N ARG A 79 8.78 9.40 9.31
CA ARG A 79 8.82 9.91 10.68
C ARG A 79 10.04 9.41 11.45
N GLU A 80 10.39 8.13 11.31
CA GLU A 80 11.55 7.52 11.95
C GLU A 80 12.87 8.15 11.47
N ARG A 81 12.91 8.58 10.21
CA ARG A 81 14.04 9.35 9.66
C ARG A 81 14.02 10.85 9.97
N GLY A 82 12.99 11.35 10.64
CA GLY A 82 12.84 12.76 10.97
C GLY A 82 12.52 13.65 9.75
N GLU A 83 11.93 13.07 8.70
CA GLU A 83 11.56 13.79 7.49
C GLU A 83 10.22 14.53 7.65
N ASP A 84 10.13 15.76 7.13
CA ASP A 84 8.87 16.52 7.10
C ASP A 84 8.05 16.16 5.86
N THR A 85 6.96 15.43 6.09
CA THR A 85 6.02 14.98 5.04
C THR A 85 4.99 16.04 4.63
N THR A 86 4.98 17.21 5.27
CA THR A 86 4.01 18.28 4.97
C THR A 86 4.16 18.76 3.52
N GLY A 87 3.05 18.77 2.76
CA GLY A 87 3.02 19.12 1.34
C GLY A 87 3.65 18.10 0.40
N ALA A 88 4.06 16.93 0.90
CA ALA A 88 4.61 15.86 0.08
C ALA A 88 3.51 15.13 -0.71
N LYS A 89 3.94 14.31 -1.67
CA LYS A 89 3.07 13.42 -2.46
C LYS A 89 3.34 11.97 -2.12
N LEU A 90 2.29 11.17 -1.95
CA LEU A 90 2.39 9.73 -1.72
C LEU A 90 2.07 8.98 -3.01
N PHE A 91 3.03 8.22 -3.55
CA PHE A 91 2.85 7.42 -4.75
C PHE A 91 2.59 5.95 -4.39
N LEU A 92 1.55 5.35 -4.95
CA LEU A 92 1.13 3.98 -4.63
C LEU A 92 1.22 3.05 -5.84
N TRP A 93 1.97 1.97 -5.70
CA TRP A 93 2.02 0.85 -6.66
C TRP A 93 1.17 -0.32 -6.17
N GLY A 94 0.47 -1.00 -7.08
CA GLY A 94 -0.42 -2.11 -6.71
C GLY A 94 -1.79 -1.65 -6.18
N HIS A 95 -2.09 -0.35 -6.27
CA HIS A 95 -3.33 0.26 -5.81
C HIS A 95 -4.13 0.83 -6.96
N TRP A 96 -5.44 0.59 -6.96
CA TRP A 96 -6.42 1.35 -7.76
C TRP A 96 -7.29 2.29 -6.91
N TRP A 97 -7.11 2.24 -5.59
CA TRP A 97 -7.74 3.10 -4.61
C TRP A 97 -6.92 3.11 -3.31
N ALA A 98 -7.18 4.08 -2.45
CA ALA A 98 -6.64 4.13 -1.09
C ALA A 98 -7.78 3.94 -0.09
N CYS A 99 -7.60 3.04 0.88
CA CYS A 99 -8.64 2.81 1.88
C CYS A 99 -8.77 4.01 2.85
N LYS A 100 -9.92 4.11 3.52
CA LYS A 100 -10.21 5.24 4.42
C LYS A 100 -9.13 5.46 5.48
N SER A 101 -8.61 4.40 6.10
CA SER A 101 -7.55 4.50 7.11
C SER A 101 -6.23 4.99 6.53
N CYS A 102 -5.84 4.52 5.34
CA CYS A 102 -4.62 5.00 4.69
C CYS A 102 -4.74 6.47 4.26
N TRP A 103 -5.94 6.87 3.80
CA TRP A 103 -6.23 8.27 3.49
C TRP A 103 -6.12 9.16 4.73
N SER A 104 -6.69 8.74 5.86
CA SER A 104 -6.56 9.45 7.13
C SER A 104 -5.10 9.60 7.57
N VAL A 105 -4.30 8.53 7.46
CA VAL A 105 -2.87 8.58 7.80
C VAL A 105 -2.10 9.56 6.93
N ALA A 106 -2.40 9.61 5.62
CA ALA A 106 -1.77 10.58 4.72
C ALA A 106 -2.15 12.03 5.09
N LEU A 107 -3.43 12.30 5.35
CA LEU A 107 -3.90 13.62 5.77
C LEU A 107 -3.26 14.07 7.09
N GLU A 108 -3.20 13.20 8.09
CA GLU A 108 -2.56 13.48 9.39
C GLU A 108 -1.05 13.72 9.27
N ALA A 109 -0.40 13.11 8.28
CA ALA A 109 1.00 13.35 7.96
C ALA A 109 1.22 14.64 7.14
N GLY A 110 0.17 15.40 6.82
CA GLY A 110 0.26 16.62 6.03
C GLY A 110 0.55 16.37 4.54
N ILE A 111 0.39 15.13 4.05
CA ILE A 111 0.58 14.79 2.64
C ILE A 111 -0.56 15.41 1.83
N SER A 112 -0.23 16.13 0.77
CA SER A 112 -1.20 16.91 -0.01
C SER A 112 -1.84 16.14 -1.15
N GLU A 113 -1.23 15.04 -1.58
CA GLU A 113 -1.67 14.30 -2.76
C GLU A 113 -1.34 12.80 -2.64
N ILE A 114 -2.29 11.95 -3.02
CA ILE A 114 -2.07 10.53 -3.26
C ILE A 114 -2.11 10.30 -4.78
N VAL A 115 -1.05 9.72 -5.31
CA VAL A 115 -0.85 9.50 -6.75
C VAL A 115 -0.88 8.00 -7.04
N LEU A 116 -1.80 7.59 -7.90
CA LEU A 116 -1.92 6.22 -8.39
C LEU A 116 -1.23 6.08 -9.76
N GLN A 117 -1.00 4.83 -10.16
CA GLN A 117 -0.52 4.50 -11.51
C GLN A 117 -1.63 4.82 -12.53
N ASP A 118 -1.24 5.34 -13.69
CA ASP A 118 -2.20 5.51 -14.80
C ASP A 118 -2.87 4.17 -15.13
N ASN A 119 -4.18 4.19 -15.35
CA ASN A 119 -5.00 3.00 -15.61
C ASN A 119 -5.07 2.00 -14.42
N SER A 120 -4.81 2.47 -13.20
CA SER A 120 -4.79 1.62 -12.01
C SER A 120 -6.07 0.81 -11.80
N GLU A 121 -7.23 1.38 -12.10
CA GLU A 121 -8.57 0.78 -12.04
C GLU A 121 -8.75 -0.44 -12.95
N VAL A 122 -7.92 -0.58 -13.97
CA VAL A 122 -7.79 -1.79 -14.78
C VAL A 122 -6.70 -2.68 -14.21
N LEU A 123 -5.49 -2.13 -14.01
CA LEU A 123 -4.30 -2.91 -13.68
C LEU A 123 -4.40 -3.64 -12.34
N PHE A 124 -4.98 -3.02 -11.32
CA PHE A 124 -4.96 -3.52 -9.94
C PHE A 124 -6.33 -3.89 -9.39
N ASN A 125 -7.40 -3.74 -10.18
CA ASN A 125 -8.73 -4.17 -9.79
C ASN A 125 -8.91 -5.66 -10.11
N LYS A 126 -8.98 -6.51 -9.08
CA LYS A 126 -9.16 -7.97 -9.22
C LYS A 126 -10.42 -8.37 -10.01
N LEU A 127 -11.41 -7.48 -10.12
CA LEU A 127 -12.64 -7.73 -10.86
C LEU A 127 -12.54 -7.37 -12.34
N HIS A 128 -11.50 -6.64 -12.76
CA HIS A 128 -11.31 -6.29 -14.15
C HIS A 128 -10.68 -7.46 -14.92
N PRO A 129 -11.18 -7.87 -16.10
CA PRO A 129 -10.64 -9.02 -16.84
C PRO A 129 -9.18 -8.84 -17.27
N ASP A 130 -8.79 -7.60 -17.57
CA ASP A 130 -7.42 -7.24 -18.04
C ASP A 130 -6.46 -6.83 -16.91
N ASN A 131 -6.77 -7.19 -15.66
CA ASN A 131 -5.90 -6.85 -14.53
C ASN A 131 -4.59 -7.65 -14.56
N ILE A 132 -3.56 -7.12 -13.87
CA ILE A 132 -2.23 -7.74 -13.77
C ILE A 132 -1.95 -8.29 -12.37
N VAL A 133 -2.95 -8.45 -11.52
CA VAL A 133 -2.77 -8.95 -10.13
C VAL A 133 -2.19 -10.36 -10.18
N GLY A 134 -1.14 -10.62 -9.39
CA GLY A 134 -0.34 -11.85 -9.46
C GLY A 134 0.78 -11.84 -10.50
N HIS A 135 0.76 -10.90 -11.45
CA HIS A 135 1.76 -10.70 -12.52
C HIS A 135 2.31 -9.28 -12.53
N GLN A 136 2.24 -8.58 -11.39
CA GLN A 136 2.51 -7.14 -11.29
C GLN A 136 3.97 -6.76 -11.58
N PHE A 137 4.88 -7.74 -11.58
CA PHE A 137 6.30 -7.52 -11.73
C PHE A 137 6.92 -8.16 -12.96
N ASP A 138 6.11 -8.87 -13.76
CA ASP A 138 6.48 -9.45 -15.03
C ASP A 138 6.89 -8.37 -16.06
#